data_AF-A0A8D8WAB7-F1
#
_entry.id   AF-A0A8D8WAB7-F1
#
_cell.length_a   1.000
_cell.length_b   1.000
_cell.length_c   1.000
_cell.angle_alpha   90.00
_cell.angle_beta   90.00
_cell.angle_gamma   90.00
#
_symmetry.space_group_name_H-M   'P 1'
#
loop_
_entity.id
_entity.type
_entity.pdbx_description
1 polymer ?
#
loop_
_entity_poly.entity_id
_entity_poly.type
_entity_poly.pdbx_seq_one_letter_code
_entity_poly.pdbx_strand_id
1 'polypeptide(L)'
;MFSISHQPWPPDALLAVATRFLNEVDLSDTERDVSIDMCQTFHVSTQNLSEEFLVKTSRHIYVTPTSYLELISTFKQLLKIKQDEVLMGKIRYTVGLEKLDKAASSIAVMREEIDYLQPVLEVNAASIKELMITVEKETSEAAVVSKKRFQTLLHCTVHG
;
A
#
# COMPACT_ATOMS: atom_id res chain seq x y z
N MET A 1 -62.96 4.60 -14.32
CA MET A 1 -61.79 5.17 -13.63
C MET A 1 -61.21 4.03 -12.81
N PHE A 2 -60.26 3.27 -13.36
CA PHE A 2 -59.66 2.13 -12.68
C PHE A 2 -58.68 2.67 -11.64
N SER A 3 -59.13 2.77 -10.38
CA SER A 3 -58.25 2.99 -9.25
C SER A 3 -57.34 1.76 -9.15
N ILE A 4 -56.08 1.87 -9.57
CA ILE A 4 -55.06 0.84 -9.34
C ILE A 4 -54.91 0.76 -7.83
N SER A 5 -55.51 -0.26 -7.20
CA SER A 5 -55.38 -0.53 -5.77
C SER A 5 -53.95 -1.02 -5.52
N HIS A 6 -53.05 -0.09 -5.21
CA HIS A 6 -51.70 -0.44 -4.82
C HIS A 6 -51.75 -0.99 -3.40
N GLN A 7 -51.88 -2.31 -3.27
CA GLN A 7 -51.86 -2.95 -1.96
C GLN A 7 -50.41 -3.03 -1.46
N PRO A 8 -50.08 -2.42 -0.31
CA PRO A 8 -48.74 -2.52 0.24
C PRO A 8 -48.41 -3.97 0.56
N TRP A 9 -47.15 -4.35 0.40
CA TRP A 9 -46.70 -5.68 0.80
C TRP A 9 -46.83 -5.86 2.31
N PRO A 10 -47.30 -7.03 2.78
CA PRO A 10 -47.34 -7.32 4.20
C PRO A 10 -45.92 -7.40 4.78
N PRO A 11 -45.73 -7.17 6.09
CA PRO A 11 -44.43 -7.25 6.75
C PRO A 11 -43.69 -8.57 6.45
N ASP A 12 -44.40 -9.70 6.48
CA ASP A 12 -43.83 -11.02 6.19
C ASP A 12 -43.24 -11.13 4.78
N ALA A 13 -43.85 -10.45 3.80
CA ALA A 13 -43.33 -10.44 2.43
C ALA A 13 -42.07 -9.57 2.33
N LEU A 14 -42.02 -8.43 3.02
CA LEU A 14 -40.82 -7.59 3.08
C LEU A 14 -39.66 -8.36 3.72
N LEU A 15 -39.92 -9.04 4.85
CA LEU A 15 -38.95 -9.89 5.54
C LEU A 15 -38.42 -11.01 4.63
N ALA A 16 -39.31 -11.77 3.99
CA ALA A 16 -38.92 -12.88 3.11
C ALA A 16 -38.05 -12.42 1.94
N VAL A 17 -38.40 -11.29 1.32
CA VAL A 17 -37.63 -10.73 0.19
C VAL A 17 -36.29 -10.19 0.66
N ALA A 18 -36.24 -9.40 1.74
CA ALA A 18 -34.98 -8.91 2.29
C ALA A 18 -34.04 -10.05 2.67
N THR A 19 -34.56 -11.06 3.36
CA THR A 19 -33.79 -12.25 3.77
C THR A 19 -33.20 -12.95 2.55
N ARG A 20 -34.00 -13.22 1.52
CA ARG A 20 -33.53 -13.86 0.30
C ARG A 20 -32.43 -13.06 -0.41
N PHE A 21 -32.64 -11.76 -0.58
CA PHE A 21 -31.70 -10.91 -1.33
C PHE A 21 -30.41 -10.64 -0.57
N LEU A 22 -30.49 -10.51 0.75
CA LEU A 22 -29.33 -10.26 1.61
C LEU A 22 -28.54 -11.54 1.88
N ASN A 23 -29.13 -12.74 1.83
CA ASN A 23 -28.41 -14.02 1.94
C ASN A 23 -27.27 -14.19 0.93
N GLU A 24 -27.34 -13.53 -0.23
CA GLU A 24 -26.28 -13.53 -1.23
C GLU A 24 -25.04 -12.70 -0.83
N VAL A 25 -25.14 -11.91 0.23
CA VAL A 25 -24.09 -11.01 0.72
C VAL A 25 -23.34 -11.66 1.88
N ASP A 26 -22.01 -11.54 1.84
CA ASP A 26 -21.12 -11.94 2.92
C ASP A 26 -21.25 -10.97 4.10
N LEU A 27 -22.09 -11.36 5.06
CA LEU A 27 -22.42 -10.67 6.30
C LEU A 27 -22.49 -11.71 7.41
N SER A 28 -22.11 -11.34 8.62
CA SER A 28 -22.45 -12.15 9.80
C SER A 28 -23.97 -12.20 9.99
N ASP A 29 -24.46 -13.25 10.67
CA ASP A 29 -25.90 -13.40 10.94
C ASP A 29 -26.48 -12.17 11.64
N THR A 30 -25.74 -11.59 12.59
CA THR A 30 -26.14 -10.38 13.29
C THR A 30 -26.23 -9.16 12.39
N GLU A 31 -25.25 -8.95 11.49
CA GLU A 31 -25.28 -7.81 10.56
C GLU A 31 -26.39 -7.96 9.53
N ARG A 32 -26.66 -9.20 9.13
CA ARG A 32 -27.73 -9.55 8.19
C ARG A 32 -29.09 -9.23 8.79
N ASP A 33 -29.35 -9.65 10.02
CA ASP A 33 -30.62 -9.39 10.72
C ASP A 33 -30.87 -7.88 10.88
N VAL A 34 -29.84 -7.13 11.30
CA VAL A 34 -29.92 -5.66 11.41
C VAL A 34 -30.15 -5.01 10.05
N SER A 35 -29.51 -5.51 9.00
CA SER A 35 -29.69 -4.97 7.64
C SER A 35 -31.10 -5.23 7.11
N ILE A 36 -31.67 -6.40 7.38
CA ILE A 36 -33.04 -6.77 7.04
C ILE A 36 -34.03 -5.83 7.75
N ASP A 37 -33.87 -5.63 9.06
CA ASP A 37 -34.70 -4.74 9.87
C ASP A 37 -34.62 -3.29 9.39
N MET A 38 -33.41 -2.80 9.12
CA MET A 38 -33.19 -1.45 8.59
C MET A 38 -33.88 -1.24 7.23
N CYS A 39 -33.76 -2.18 6.30
CA CYS A 39 -34.41 -2.08 4.99
C CYS A 39 -35.94 -2.00 5.13
N GLN A 40 -36.53 -2.87 5.98
CA GLN A 40 -37.97 -2.84 6.27
C GLN A 40 -38.39 -1.50 6.88
N THR A 41 -37.67 -1.05 7.90
CA THR A 41 -37.94 0.22 8.59
C THR A 41 -37.91 1.40 7.62
N PHE A 42 -36.91 1.49 6.74
CA PHE A 42 -36.81 2.57 5.76
C PHE A 42 -37.95 2.55 4.73
N HIS A 43 -38.38 1.36 4.31
CA HIS A 43 -39.51 1.24 3.39
C HIS A 43 -40.81 1.73 4.03
N VAL A 44 -41.11 1.24 5.24
CA VAL A 44 -42.32 1.61 5.98
C VAL A 44 -42.30 3.08 6.37
N SER A 45 -41.15 3.62 6.81
CA SER A 45 -41.04 5.05 7.12
C SER A 45 -41.27 5.92 5.89
N THR A 46 -40.81 5.48 4.72
CA THR A 46 -41.04 6.19 3.45
C THR A 46 -42.51 6.14 3.03
N GLN A 47 -43.20 5.02 3.27
CA GLN A 47 -44.65 4.92 3.07
C GLN A 47 -45.39 5.95 3.94
N ASN A 48 -45.10 5.99 5.24
CA ASN A 48 -45.72 6.96 6.16
C ASN A 48 -45.44 8.41 5.74
N LEU A 49 -44.20 8.70 5.32
CA LEU A 49 -43.83 10.04 4.86
C LEU A 49 -44.55 10.42 3.55
N SER A 50 -44.82 9.45 2.66
CA SER A 50 -45.57 9.70 1.43
C SER A 50 -47.02 10.12 1.71
N GLU A 51 -47.65 9.55 2.74
CA GLU A 51 -48.98 9.94 3.20
C GLU A 51 -48.97 11.34 3.80
N GLU A 52 -47.99 11.64 4.65
CA GLU A 52 -47.83 12.98 5.22
C GLU A 52 -47.60 14.04 4.13
N PHE A 53 -46.79 13.69 3.11
CA PHE A 53 -46.53 14.56 1.97
C PHE A 53 -47.78 14.85 1.15
N LEU A 54 -48.63 13.83 0.94
CA LEU A 54 -49.92 13.98 0.28
C LEU A 54 -50.82 14.96 1.05
N VAL A 55 -50.92 14.82 2.37
CA VAL A 55 -51.75 15.70 3.21
C VAL A 55 -51.26 17.16 3.13
N LYS A 56 -49.95 17.39 3.09
CA LYS A 56 -49.38 18.74 3.09
C LYS A 56 -49.41 19.43 1.74
N THR A 57 -49.27 18.68 0.64
CA THR A 57 -49.02 19.25 -0.69
C THR A 57 -50.09 18.91 -1.72
N SER A 58 -51.03 18.03 -1.37
CA SER A 58 -52.04 17.46 -2.27
C SER A 58 -51.45 16.77 -3.50
N ARG A 59 -50.20 16.29 -3.42
CA ARG A 59 -49.51 15.54 -4.49
C ARG A 59 -49.28 14.11 -4.06
N HIS A 60 -49.63 13.17 -4.92
CA HIS A 60 -49.40 11.75 -4.69
C HIS A 60 -47.97 11.35 -5.04
N ILE A 61 -47.30 10.67 -4.11
CA ILE A 61 -46.07 9.91 -4.34
C ILE A 61 -46.39 8.47 -3.94
N TYR A 62 -46.00 7.51 -4.78
CA TYR A 62 -46.30 6.10 -4.56
C TYR A 62 -45.02 5.35 -4.18
N VAL A 63 -45.05 4.66 -3.05
CA VAL A 63 -44.02 3.71 -2.65
C VAL A 63 -44.43 2.33 -3.11
N THR A 64 -43.59 1.68 -3.92
CA THR A 64 -43.95 0.43 -4.60
C THR A 64 -43.04 -0.73 -4.18
N PRO A 65 -43.46 -1.98 -4.35
CA PRO A 65 -42.55 -3.11 -4.14
C PRO A 65 -41.26 -3.02 -4.96
N THR A 66 -41.32 -2.44 -6.17
CA THR A 66 -40.12 -2.18 -6.99
C THR A 66 -39.16 -1.25 -6.28
N SER A 67 -39.63 -0.16 -5.66
CA SER A 67 -38.74 0.75 -4.92
C SER A 67 -38.12 0.08 -3.68
N TYR A 68 -38.75 -0.96 -3.12
CA TYR A 68 -38.12 -1.79 -2.08
C TYR A 68 -36.97 -2.65 -2.61
N LEU A 69 -37.16 -3.27 -3.76
CA LEU A 69 -36.10 -4.05 -4.42
C LEU A 69 -34.92 -3.18 -4.82
N GLU A 70 -35.21 -1.96 -5.31
CA GLU A 70 -34.19 -0.95 -5.62
C GLU A 70 -33.42 -0.53 -4.37
N LEU A 71 -34.11 -0.25 -3.25
CA LEU A 71 -33.47 0.05 -1.97
C LEU A 71 -32.46 -1.04 -1.57
N ILE A 72 -32.87 -2.32 -1.60
CA ILE A 72 -32.00 -3.44 -1.24
C ILE A 72 -30.82 -3.55 -2.22
N SER A 73 -31.08 -3.40 -3.52
CA SER A 73 -30.03 -3.45 -4.55
C SER A 73 -28.98 -2.35 -4.35
N THR A 74 -29.42 -1.11 -4.13
CA THR A 74 -28.54 0.03 -3.84
C THR A 74 -27.76 -0.18 -2.56
N PHE A 75 -28.40 -0.71 -1.51
CA PHE A 75 -27.72 -1.05 -0.26
C PHE A 75 -26.60 -2.08 -0.48
N LYS A 76 -26.87 -3.17 -1.23
CA LYS A 76 -25.86 -4.18 -1.59
C LYS A 76 -24.67 -3.56 -2.32
N GLN A 77 -24.94 -2.70 -3.31
CA GLN A 77 -23.90 -2.02 -4.08
C GLN A 77 -23.05 -1.11 -3.19
N LEU A 78 -23.68 -0.29 -2.35
CA LEU A 78 -22.99 0.63 -1.46
C LEU A 78 -22.14 -0.12 -0.44
N LEU A 79 -22.67 -1.19 0.15
CA LEU A 79 -21.95 -2.03 1.10
C LEU A 79 -20.68 -2.60 0.47
N LYS A 80 -20.79 -3.15 -0.74
CA LYS A 80 -19.64 -3.67 -1.48
C LYS A 80 -18.58 -2.60 -1.72
N ILE A 81 -18.98 -1.42 -2.17
CA ILE A 81 -18.06 -0.28 -2.39
C ILE A 81 -17.30 0.05 -1.09
N LYS A 82 -18.00 0.08 0.05
CA LYS A 82 -17.38 0.38 1.34
C LYS A 82 -16.46 -0.73 1.83
N GLN A 83 -16.83 -1.99 1.65
CA GLN A 83 -15.95 -3.12 1.95
C GLN A 83 -14.68 -3.09 1.10
N ASP A 84 -14.80 -2.81 -0.21
CA ASP A 84 -13.68 -2.70 -1.13
C ASP A 84 -12.75 -1.53 -0.76
N GLU A 85 -13.31 -0.37 -0.40
CA GLU A 85 -12.52 0.78 0.11
C GLU A 85 -11.67 0.41 1.33
N VAL A 86 -12.28 -0.27 2.31
CA VAL A 86 -11.58 -0.71 3.53
C VAL A 86 -10.53 -1.76 3.21
N LEU A 87 -10.85 -2.74 2.36
CA LEU A 87 -9.92 -3.80 1.96
C LEU A 87 -8.70 -3.22 1.22
N MET A 88 -8.92 -2.29 0.28
CA MET A 88 -7.83 -1.60 -0.41
C MET A 88 -6.95 -0.82 0.56
N GLY A 89 -7.55 -0.15 1.56
CA GLY A 89 -6.81 0.51 2.63
C GLY A 89 -5.92 -0.46 3.40
N LYS A 90 -6.46 -1.61 3.81
CA LYS A 90 -5.71 -2.68 4.50
C LYS A 90 -4.55 -3.22 3.65
N ILE A 91 -4.78 -3.51 2.37
CA ILE A 91 -3.75 -4.01 1.46
C ILE A 91 -2.62 -2.99 1.34
N ARG A 92 -2.95 -1.71 1.17
CA ARG A 92 -1.95 -0.64 1.09
C ARG A 92 -1.05 -0.59 2.33
N TYR A 93 -1.61 -0.71 3.53
CA TYR A 93 -0.81 -0.76 4.75
C TYR A 93 0.05 -2.01 4.86
N THR A 94 -0.50 -3.16 4.49
CA THR A 94 0.23 -4.44 4.53
C THR A 94 1.45 -4.39 3.60
N VAL A 95 1.25 -3.98 2.35
CA VAL A 95 2.34 -3.80 1.37
C VAL A 95 3.33 -2.72 1.83
N GLY A 96 2.84 -1.65 2.46
CA GLY A 96 3.70 -0.60 3.03
C GLY A 96 4.62 -1.14 4.12
N LEU A 97 4.09 -1.92 5.06
CA LEU A 97 4.85 -2.55 6.14
C LEU A 97 5.89 -3.54 5.61
N GLU A 98 5.52 -4.38 4.64
CA GLU A 98 6.47 -5.30 4.00
C GLU A 98 7.63 -4.56 3.33
N LYS A 99 7.37 -3.42 2.69
CA LYS A 99 8.42 -2.60 2.07
C LYS A 99 9.33 -1.97 3.12
N LEU A 100 8.78 -1.49 4.22
CA LEU A 100 9.57 -0.92 5.33
C LEU A 100 10.45 -1.98 5.98
N ASP A 101 9.93 -3.19 6.19
CA ASP A 101 10.67 -4.32 6.76
C ASP A 101 11.84 -4.76 5.84
N LYS A 102 11.59 -4.84 4.53
CA LYS A 102 12.64 -5.09 3.54
C LYS A 102 13.72 -4.02 3.55
N ALA A 103 13.33 -2.74 3.59
CA ALA A 103 14.28 -1.63 3.66
C ALA A 103 15.11 -1.68 4.95
N ALA A 104 14.50 -1.97 6.10
CA ALA A 104 15.19 -2.12 7.37
C ALA A 104 16.20 -3.27 7.33
N SER A 105 15.82 -4.41 6.76
CA SER A 105 16.71 -5.56 6.56
C SER A 105 17.88 -5.22 5.65
N SER A 106 17.66 -4.51 4.53
CA SER A 106 18.74 -4.05 3.66
C SER A 106 19.68 -3.07 4.36
N ILE A 107 19.16 -2.15 5.18
CA ILE A 107 19.98 -1.22 5.98
C ILE A 107 20.84 -1.99 6.99
N ALA A 108 20.31 -3.04 7.61
CA ALA A 108 21.09 -3.86 8.54
C ALA A 108 22.30 -4.52 7.85
N VAL A 109 22.09 -5.10 6.66
CA VAL A 109 23.18 -5.71 5.86
C VAL A 109 24.22 -4.66 5.45
N MET A 110 23.80 -3.48 4.98
CA MET A 110 24.72 -2.41 4.61
C MET A 110 25.56 -1.92 5.79
N ARG A 111 24.99 -1.89 7.00
CA ARG A 111 25.75 -1.51 8.21
C ARG A 111 26.83 -2.53 8.55
N GLU A 112 26.51 -3.81 8.49
CA GLU A 112 27.49 -4.88 8.70
C GLU A 112 28.63 -4.81 7.68
N GLU A 113 28.30 -4.52 6.40
CA GLU A 113 29.31 -4.35 5.36
C GLU A 113 30.22 -3.13 5.61
N ILE A 114 29.66 -2.00 6.05
CA ILE A 114 30.44 -0.81 6.43
C ILE A 114 31.40 -1.15 7.59
N ASP A 115 30.89 -1.79 8.65
CA ASP A 115 31.67 -2.13 9.83
C ASP A 115 32.85 -3.06 9.49
N TYR A 116 32.66 -3.96 8.52
CA TYR A 116 33.74 -4.84 8.02
C TYR A 116 34.73 -4.12 7.10
N LEU A 117 34.26 -3.30 6.15
CA LEU A 117 35.11 -2.67 5.14
C LEU A 117 35.98 -1.55 5.72
N GLN A 118 35.51 -0.84 6.74
CA GLN A 118 36.22 0.29 7.34
C GLN A 118 37.66 -0.06 7.81
N PRO A 119 37.90 -1.09 8.64
CA PRO A 119 39.26 -1.44 9.06
C PRO A 119 40.13 -1.96 7.91
N VAL A 120 39.54 -2.67 6.95
CA VAL A 120 40.27 -3.17 5.78
C VAL A 120 40.82 -2.01 4.93
N LEU A 121 40.02 -0.96 4.76
CA LEU A 121 40.45 0.25 4.06
C LEU A 121 41.59 0.97 4.78
N GLU A 122 41.52 1.08 6.11
CA GLU A 122 42.58 1.70 6.92
C GLU A 122 43.92 0.95 6.78
N VAL A 123 43.89 -0.38 6.87
CA VAL A 123 45.09 -1.23 6.71
C VAL A 123 45.67 -1.11 5.30
N ASN A 124 44.83 -1.16 4.27
CA ASN A 124 45.27 -1.04 2.89
C ASN A 124 45.86 0.35 2.61
N ALA A 125 45.24 1.42 3.13
CA ALA A 125 45.75 2.77 3.00
C ALA A 125 47.13 2.93 3.68
N ALA A 126 47.32 2.32 4.86
CA ALA A 126 48.61 2.30 5.55
C ALA A 126 49.68 1.55 4.73
N SER A 127 49.35 0.38 4.19
CA SER A 127 50.25 -0.42 3.34
C SER A 127 50.65 0.32 2.06
N ILE A 128 49.71 0.96 1.36
CA ILE A 128 50.00 1.78 0.18
C ILE A 128 50.97 2.91 0.53
N LYS A 129 50.77 3.58 1.67
CA LYS A 129 51.66 4.65 2.13
C LYS A 129 53.08 4.17 2.37
N GLU A 130 53.25 2.99 2.96
CA GLU A 130 54.57 2.38 3.19
C GLU A 130 55.25 2.00 1.87
N LEU A 131 54.51 1.40 0.93
CA LEU A 131 55.02 1.06 -0.40
C LEU A 131 55.46 2.32 -1.16
N MET A 132 54.73 3.43 -1.06
CA MET A 132 55.13 4.69 -1.69
C MET A 132 56.48 5.19 -1.17
N ILE A 133 56.73 5.11 0.14
CA ILE A 133 58.01 5.51 0.75
C ILE A 133 59.16 4.64 0.21
N THR A 134 58.95 3.33 0.12
CA THR A 134 59.96 2.40 -0.39
C THR A 134 60.28 2.66 -1.86
N VAL A 135 59.26 2.86 -2.69
CA VAL A 135 59.44 3.19 -4.12
C VAL A 135 60.19 4.52 -4.29
N GLU A 136 59.88 5.53 -3.48
CA GLU A 136 60.57 6.82 -3.53
C GLU A 136 62.05 6.70 -3.12
N LYS A 137 62.35 5.87 -2.11
CA LYS A 137 63.73 5.55 -1.74
C LYS A 137 64.47 4.83 -2.88
N GLU A 138 63.92 3.74 -3.40
CA GLU A 138 64.53 2.94 -4.48
C GLU A 138 64.75 3.77 -5.76
N THR A 139 63.80 4.64 -6.13
CA THR A 139 63.94 5.53 -7.29
C THR A 139 65.04 6.56 -7.09
N SER A 140 65.18 7.13 -5.88
CA SER A 140 66.26 8.06 -5.55
C SER A 140 67.64 7.38 -5.60
N GLU A 141 67.76 6.15 -5.08
CA GLU A 141 68.99 5.37 -5.09
C GLU A 141 69.35 4.96 -6.52
N ALA A 142 68.39 4.53 -7.34
CA ALA A 142 68.59 4.22 -8.75
C ALA A 142 69.05 5.45 -9.56
N ALA A 143 68.53 6.65 -9.24
CA ALA A 143 68.98 7.91 -9.85
C ALA A 143 70.44 8.25 -9.47
N VAL A 144 70.85 7.99 -8.22
CA VAL A 144 72.25 8.18 -7.79
C VAL A 144 73.17 7.15 -8.45
N VAL A 145 72.76 5.88 -8.51
CA VAL A 145 73.54 4.81 -9.15
C VAL A 145 73.70 5.09 -10.64
N SER A 146 72.65 5.50 -11.34
CA SER A 146 72.74 5.86 -12.77
C SER A 146 73.67 7.05 -13.00
N LYS A 147 73.61 8.12 -12.18
CA LYS A 147 74.57 9.23 -12.21
C LYS A 147 76.01 8.78 -11.97
N LYS A 148 76.26 7.97 -10.93
CA LYS A 148 77.59 7.43 -10.63
C LYS A 148 78.12 6.58 -11.79
N ARG A 149 77.28 5.69 -12.34
CA ARG A 149 77.62 4.83 -13.48
C ARG A 149 77.98 5.67 -14.71
N PHE A 150 77.24 6.75 -14.98
CA PHE A 150 77.54 7.69 -16.05
C PHE A 150 78.88 8.41 -15.82
N GLN A 151 79.16 8.83 -14.59
CA GLN A 151 80.41 9.50 -14.22
C GLN A 151 81.63 8.57 -14.28
N THR A 152 81.49 7.31 -13.87
CA THR A 152 82.55 6.29 -14.01
C THR A 152 82.82 5.94 -15.46
N LEU A 153 81.77 5.82 -16.30
CA LEU A 153 81.93 5.61 -17.74
C LEU A 153 82.67 6.78 -18.39
N LEU A 154 82.32 8.02 -18.04
CA LEU A 154 83.02 9.23 -18.50
C LEU A 154 84.50 9.23 -18.08
N HIS A 155 84.80 8.84 -16.84
CA HIS A 155 86.18 8.75 -16.35
C HIS A 155 87.00 7.68 -17.08
N CYS A 156 86.39 6.52 -17.38
CA CYS A 156 87.03 5.45 -18.15
C CYS A 156 87.26 5.82 -19.62
N THR A 157 86.42 6.65 -20.23
CA THR A 157 86.62 7.16 -21.61
C THR A 157 87.68 8.26 -21.74
N VAL A 158 88.12 8.86 -20.63
CA VAL A 158 89.13 9.95 -20.63
C VAL A 158 90.54 9.43 -20.25
N HIS A 159 90.65 8.19 -19.74
CA HIS A 159 91.91 7.57 -19.30
C HIS A 159 92.30 6.28 -20.08
N GLY A 160 91.68 6.01 -21.22
CA GLY A 160 92.08 4.96 -22.17
C GLY A 160 92.24 5.54 -23.56
#